data_AF-A0A6J7RYG1-F1
#
_entry.id   AF-A0A6J7RYG1-F1
#
_cell.length_a   1.000
_cell.length_b   1.000
_cell.length_c   1.000
_cell.angle_alpha   90.00
_cell.angle_beta   90.00
_cell.angle_gamma   90.00
#
_symmetry.space_group_name_H-M   'P 1'
#
loop_
_entity.id
_entity.type
_entity.pdbx_description
1 polymer ?
#
loop_
_entity_poly.entity_id
_entity_poly.type
_entity_poly.pdbx_seq_one_letter_code
_entity_poly.pdbx_strand_id
1 'polypeptide(L)' 'MTSDGKESESGMPSFIVGTGGVKRYLDFKETPGSAAHSLHYGVLQLDLYSRGYSWKFIQTDGKIADSGQAACR' A
#
# COMPACT_ATOMS: atom_id res chain seq x y z
N MET A 1 -12.23 -2.81 -4.63
CA MET A 1 -12.42 -3.39 -5.97
C MET A 1 -13.82 -3.98 -6.06
N THR A 2 -14.55 -3.73 -7.13
CA THR A 2 -15.81 -4.42 -7.47
C THR A 2 -15.52 -5.79 -8.09
N SER A 3 -16.54 -6.63 -8.27
CA SER A 3 -16.40 -7.97 -8.86
C SER A 3 -15.91 -7.97 -10.32
N ASP A 4 -16.05 -6.85 -11.04
CA ASP A 4 -15.51 -6.63 -12.39
C ASP A 4 -14.11 -5.99 -12.40
N GLY A 5 -13.46 -5.89 -11.22
CA GLY A 5 -12.08 -5.43 -11.09
C GLY A 5 -11.90 -3.91 -11.20
N LYS A 6 -12.96 -3.12 -11.02
CA LYS A 6 -12.86 -1.66 -10.94
C LYS A 6 -12.62 -1.19 -9.53
N GLU A 7 -12.02 -0.01 -9.42
CA GLU A 7 -11.91 0.69 -8.14
C GLU A 7 -13.30 0.94 -7.56
N SER A 8 -13.40 0.81 -6.24
CA SER A 8 -14.63 1.04 -5.50
C SER A 8 -14.29 1.97 -4.35
N GLU A 9 -14.98 3.10 -4.25
CA GLU A 9 -14.81 4.06 -3.15
C GLU A 9 -15.18 3.47 -1.78
N SER A 10 -15.88 2.33 -1.76
CA SER A 10 -16.18 1.57 -0.54
C SER A 10 -15.23 0.39 -0.31
N GLY A 11 -14.24 0.18 -1.16
CA GLY A 11 -13.27 -0.90 -1.04
C GLY A 11 -12.18 -0.64 0.00
N MET A 12 -11.61 -1.71 0.55
CA MET A 12 -10.42 -1.66 1.39
C MET A 12 -9.15 -1.53 0.53
N PRO A 13 -8.18 -0.69 0.91
CA PRO A 13 -6.83 -0.71 0.35
C PRO A 13 -6.17 -2.09 0.49
N SER A 14 -5.37 -2.47 -0.51
CA SER A 14 -4.54 -3.68 -0.50
C SER A 14 -3.07 -3.28 -0.54
N PHE A 15 -2.23 -3.95 0.24
CA PHE A 15 -0.81 -3.64 0.37
C PHE A 15 0.05 -4.85 0.00
N ILE A 16 0.97 -4.67 -0.95
CA ILE A 16 2.00 -5.66 -1.29
C ILE A 16 3.33 -5.13 -0.78
N VAL A 17 3.79 -5.63 0.37
CA VAL A 17 4.92 -5.07 1.13
C VAL A 17 6.03 -6.11 1.37
N GLY A 18 6.27 -6.98 0.38
CA GLY A 18 7.39 -7.91 0.34
C GLY A 18 8.75 -7.24 0.06
N THR A 19 8.97 -6.03 0.60
CA THR A 19 10.10 -5.13 0.29
C THR A 19 11.18 -5.14 1.38
N GLY A 20 11.24 -6.18 2.20
CA GLY A 20 12.11 -6.25 3.39
C GLY A 20 13.59 -6.57 3.15
N GLY A 21 14.02 -6.92 1.92
CA GLY A 21 15.45 -7.09 1.62
C GLY A 21 15.86 -8.25 0.70
N VAL A 22 14.93 -9.04 0.16
CA VAL A 22 15.23 -10.05 -0.89
C VAL A 22 15.01 -9.46 -2.28
N LYS A 23 15.74 -9.99 -3.27
CA LYS A 23 15.72 -9.56 -4.69
C LYS A 23 14.28 -9.35 -5.18
N ARG A 24 13.98 -8.13 -5.65
CA ARG A 24 12.62 -7.76 -6.08
C ARG A 24 12.33 -8.30 -7.49
N TYR A 25 11.06 -8.62 -7.75
CA TYR A 25 10.55 -8.72 -9.11
C TYR A 25 10.52 -7.30 -9.70
N LEU A 26 11.37 -7.04 -10.68
CA LEU A 26 11.46 -5.73 -11.35
C LEU A 26 10.36 -5.55 -12.40
N ASP A 27 9.70 -6.64 -12.79
CA ASP A 27 8.62 -6.64 -13.78
C ASP A 27 7.27 -6.27 -13.14
N PHE A 28 7.19 -5.07 -12.54
CA PHE A 28 5.90 -4.52 -12.16
C PHE A 28 5.22 -3.92 -13.39
N LYS A 29 4.10 -4.52 -13.78
CA LYS A 29 3.15 -3.90 -14.69
C LYS A 29 2.04 -3.31 -13.85
N GLU A 30 1.86 -2.00 -13.95
CA GLU A 30 0.77 -1.30 -13.28
C GLU A 30 -0.57 -1.88 -13.72
N THR A 31 -1.37 -2.31 -12.75
CA THR A 31 -2.71 -2.86 -12.97
C THR A 31 -3.77 -1.88 -12.51
N PRO A 32 -4.99 -1.89 -13.10
CA PRO A 32 -6.10 -1.07 -12.61
C PRO A 32 -6.32 -1.29 -11.10
N GLY A 33 -6.50 -0.21 -10.33
CA GLY A 33 -6.56 -0.28 -8.87
C GLY A 33 -5.23 -0.03 -8.14
N SER A 34 -4.12 0.15 -8.87
CA SER A 34 -2.83 0.48 -8.27
C SER A 34 -2.78 1.96 -7.89
N ALA A 35 -2.85 2.26 -6.59
CA ALA A 35 -2.81 3.64 -6.10
C ALA A 35 -1.37 4.19 -5.94
N ALA A 36 -0.42 3.32 -5.60
CA ALA A 36 0.98 3.68 -5.41
C ALA A 36 1.89 2.48 -5.68
N HIS A 37 3.12 2.76 -6.13
CA HIS A 37 4.16 1.75 -6.33
C HIS A 37 5.52 2.33 -5.98
N SER A 38 6.33 1.57 -5.21
CA SER A 38 7.68 1.97 -4.84
C SER A 38 8.70 0.90 -5.24
N LEU A 39 9.78 1.34 -5.88
CA LEU A 39 10.91 0.48 -6.25
C LEU A 39 11.96 0.36 -5.14
N HIS A 40 11.77 1.03 -4.00
CA HIS A 40 12.72 1.06 -2.90
C HIS A 40 12.39 0.02 -1.85
N TYR A 41 13.42 -0.46 -1.15
CA TYR A 41 13.21 -1.23 0.07
C TYR A 41 12.63 -0.34 1.16
N GLY A 42 11.79 -0.93 1.99
CA GLY A 42 11.04 -0.20 2.99
C GLY A 42 10.08 -1.09 3.75
N VAL A 43 9.39 -0.47 4.69
CA VAL A 43 8.44 -1.12 5.59
C VAL A 43 7.12 -0.37 5.58
N LEU A 44 6.04 -1.11 5.77
CA LEU A 44 4.73 -0.53 6.04
C LEU A 44 4.56 -0.35 7.55
N GLN A 45 4.28 0.87 7.97
CA GLN A 45 3.78 1.18 9.30
C GLN A 45 2.26 1.34 9.23
N LEU A 46 1.55 0.68 10.15
CA LEU A 46 0.12 0.84 10.37
C LEU A 46 -0.12 1.39 11.78
N ASP A 47 -0.81 2.51 11.87
CA ASP A 47 -1.31 3.04 13.14
C ASP A 47 -2.80 2.71 13.22
N LEU A 48 -3.21 1.94 14.23
CA LEU A 48 -4.56 1.42 14.38
C LEU A 48 -5.36 2.23 15.40
N TYR A 49 -6.62 2.50 15.06
CA TYR A 49 -7.60 3.20 15.88
C TYR A 49 -8.86 2.35 16.02
N SER A 50 -9.74 2.72 16.97
CA SER A 50 -10.98 1.97 17.23
C SER A 50 -11.96 1.90 16.04
N ARG A 51 -11.86 2.84 15.08
CA ARG A 51 -12.76 2.94 13.91
C ARG A 51 -12.01 3.13 12.59
N GLY A 52 -10.73 2.81 12.54
CA GLY A 52 -9.93 3.04 11.34
C GLY A 52 -8.45 2.82 11.56
N TYR A 53 -7.67 3.13 10.53
CA TYR A 53 -6.22 3.02 10.55
C TYR A 53 -5.61 4.05 9.60
N SER A 54 -4.37 4.43 9.87
CA SER A 54 -3.52 5.14 8.93
C SER A 54 -2.32 4.29 8.56
N TRP A 55 -1.78 4.51 7.36
CA TRP A 55 -0.60 3.82 6.87
C TRP A 55 0.47 4.79 6.40
N LYS A 56 1.72 4.35 6.48
CA LYS A 56 2.88 4.97 5.85
C LYS A 56 3.80 3.88 5.31
N PHE A 57 4.20 3.98 4.06
CA PHE A 57 5.32 3.20 3.54
C PHE A 57 6.61 4.00 3.68
N ILE A 58 7.51 3.53 4.53
CA ILE A 58 8.76 4.21 4.90
C ILE A 58 9.92 3.47 4.23
N GLN A 59 10.62 4.17 3.35
CA GLN A 59 11.82 3.66 2.69
C GLN A 59 12.97 3.51 3.67
N THR A 60 13.98 2.72 3.32
CA THR A 60 15.18 2.53 4.17
C THR A 60 15.98 3.81 4.43
N ASP A 61 15.82 4.84 3.59
CA ASP A 61 16.41 6.17 3.80
C ASP A 61 15.55 7.11 4.67
N GLY A 62 14.42 6.60 5.19
CA GLY A 62 13.48 7.34 6.02
C GLY A 62 12.42 8.14 5.26
N LYS A 63 12.46 8.18 3.92
CA LYS A 63 11.43 8.90 3.14
C LYS A 63 10.11 8.13 3.14
N ILE A 64 9.02 8.89 3.17
CA ILE A 64 7.67 8.34 3.03
C ILE A 64 7.35 8.28 1.53
N ALA A 65 7.15 7.08 1.00
CA ALA A 65 6.80 6.89 -0.42
C ALA A 65 5.28 6.82 -0.66
N ASP A 66 4.53 6.43 0.36
CA ASP A 66 3.06 6.41 0.34
C ASP A 66 2.51 6.61 1.75
N SER A 67 1.34 7.24 1.85
CA SER A 67 0.62 7.39 3.11
C SER A 67 -0.87 7.64 2.89
N GLY A 68 -1.69 7.19 3.83
CA GLY A 68 -3.11 7.47 3.81
C GLY A 68 -3.82 7.00 5.07
N GLN A 69 -5.15 7.05 5.03
CA GLN A 69 -6.01 6.62 6.12
C GLN A 69 -7.31 6.02 5.59
N ALA A 70 -7.88 5.08 6.33
CA ALA A 70 -9.17 4.47 6.04
C ALA A 70 -9.96 4.22 7.32
N ALA A 71 -11.28 4.33 7.23
CA ALA A 71 -12.19 3.94 8.30
C ALA A 71 -12.49 2.44 8.22
N CYS A 72 -12.59 1.79 9.38
CA CYS A 72 -13.16 0.43 9.48
C CYS A 72 -14.67 0.54 9.31
N ARG A 73 -15.23 -0.23 8.38
CA ARG A 73 -16.66 -0.28 8.08
C ARG A 73 -17.20 -1.66 8.37
#